data_AF-A0A2V7VAB0-F1
#
_entry.id   AF-A0A2V7VAB0-F1
#
_cell.length_a   1.000
_cell.length_b   1.000
_cell.length_c   1.000
_cell.angle_alpha   90.00
_cell.angle_beta   90.00
_cell.angle_gamma   90.00
#
_symmetry.space_group_name_H-M   'P 1'
#
loop_
_entity.id
_entity.type
_entity.pdbx_description
1 polymer ?
#
loop_
_entity_poly.entity_id
_entity_poly.type
_entity_poly.pdbx_seq_one_letter_code
_entity_poly.pdbx_strand_id
1 'polypeptide(L)'
;IAGGTVSDWRDYDSIYTERYMKTPEHNPEGYKRTAPRFAAKDLHGQLLLLHGAIDDNVHPQNTMQLAYELQKAGKPFRLMLYPKSRHGVSDPVLVKHLRETMLSFIEQTLLR
;
A
#
# COMPACT_ATOMS: atom_id res chain seq x y z
N ILE A 1 6.76 -6.99 1.36
CA ILE A 1 6.98 -5.68 0.70
C ILE A 1 5.74 -5.37 -0.12
N ALA A 2 5.15 -4.19 0.04
CA ALA A 2 3.96 -3.74 -0.68
C ALA A 2 4.22 -2.38 -1.33
N GLY A 3 3.94 -2.23 -2.63
CA GLY A 3 4.19 -1.00 -3.38
C GLY A 3 2.95 -0.51 -4.11
N GLY A 4 2.59 0.78 -3.97
CA GLY A 4 1.47 1.38 -4.69
C GLY A 4 0.12 0.69 -4.47
N THR A 5 -0.09 0.10 -3.28
CA THR A 5 -1.22 -0.81 -3.04
C THR A 5 -2.51 -0.09 -2.66
N VAL A 6 -3.63 -0.56 -3.20
CA VAL A 6 -4.98 -0.21 -2.73
C VAL A 6 -5.18 -0.83 -1.34
N SER A 7 -5.47 0.02 -0.36
CA SER A 7 -5.79 -0.37 1.01
C SER A 7 -7.29 -0.40 1.28
N ASP A 8 -8.06 0.31 0.46
CA ASP A 8 -9.51 0.40 0.51
C ASP A 8 -10.07 0.66 -0.89
N TRP A 9 -10.99 -0.19 -1.34
CA TRP A 9 -11.61 -0.06 -2.66
C TRP A 9 -12.44 1.21 -2.83
N ARG A 10 -12.84 1.86 -1.73
CA ARG A 10 -13.55 3.15 -1.78
C ARG A 10 -12.66 4.32 -2.18
N ASP A 11 -11.33 4.15 -2.10
CA ASP A 11 -10.36 5.16 -2.50
C ASP A 11 -9.91 5.00 -3.96
N TYR A 12 -10.46 4.04 -4.70
CA TYR A 12 -10.06 3.73 -6.08
C TYR A 12 -11.16 4.12 -7.08
N ASP A 13 -10.84 4.18 -8.37
CA ASP A 13 -11.77 4.69 -9.36
C ASP A 13 -13.02 3.81 -9.50
N SER A 14 -14.18 4.43 -9.76
CA SER A 14 -15.45 3.74 -9.83
C SER A 14 -15.54 2.77 -11.01
N ILE A 15 -14.95 3.11 -12.17
CA ILE A 15 -15.04 2.28 -13.39
C ILE A 15 -14.39 0.92 -13.16
N TYR A 16 -13.20 0.90 -12.59
CA TYR A 16 -12.51 -0.33 -12.25
C TYR A 16 -13.20 -1.02 -11.08
N THR A 17 -13.44 -0.29 -10.00
CA THR A 17 -13.90 -0.90 -8.75
C THR A 17 -15.29 -1.50 -8.91
N GLU A 18 -16.26 -0.75 -9.42
CA GLU A 18 -17.65 -1.21 -9.50
C GLU A 18 -17.84 -2.33 -10.53
N ARG A 19 -17.00 -2.38 -11.57
CA ARG A 19 -16.98 -3.48 -12.55
C ARG A 19 -16.72 -4.83 -11.87
N TYR A 20 -15.83 -4.87 -10.88
CA TYR A 20 -15.41 -6.13 -10.23
C TYR A 20 -16.03 -6.32 -8.84
N MET A 21 -16.37 -5.24 -8.15
CA MET A 21 -16.87 -5.25 -6.78
C MET A 21 -18.35 -4.92 -6.66
N LYS A 22 -19.04 -4.51 -7.74
CA LYS A 22 -20.34 -3.79 -7.69
C LYS A 22 -20.21 -2.47 -6.91
N THR A 23 -21.30 -1.72 -6.78
CA THR A 23 -21.28 -0.51 -5.96
C THR A 23 -21.19 -0.86 -4.46
N PRO A 24 -20.69 0.05 -3.59
CA PRO A 24 -20.63 -0.17 -2.15
C PRO A 24 -21.98 -0.51 -1.51
N GLU A 25 -23.09 -0.02 -2.07
CA GLU A 25 -24.45 -0.32 -1.61
C GLU A 25 -24.85 -1.76 -1.91
N HIS A 26 -24.38 -2.31 -3.03
CA HIS A 26 -24.70 -3.66 -3.48
C HIS A 26 -23.69 -4.72 -3.03
N ASN A 27 -22.55 -4.31 -2.47
CA ASN A 27 -21.53 -5.21 -1.93
C ASN A 27 -20.80 -4.66 -0.69
N PRO A 28 -21.51 -4.18 0.35
CA PRO A 28 -20.88 -3.51 1.49
C PRO A 28 -19.87 -4.41 2.21
N GLU A 29 -20.20 -5.69 2.38
CA GLU A 29 -19.32 -6.67 3.01
C GLU A 29 -18.09 -7.03 2.16
N GLY A 30 -18.21 -6.98 0.83
CA GLY A 30 -17.07 -7.17 -0.06
C GLY A 30 -16.05 -6.06 0.14
N TYR A 31 -16.48 -4.80 0.05
CA TYR A 31 -15.62 -3.64 0.28
C TYR A 31 -14.95 -3.66 1.67
N LYS A 32 -15.70 -4.03 2.71
CA LYS A 32 -15.16 -4.12 4.07
C LYS A 32 -14.16 -5.27 4.24
N ARG A 33 -14.49 -6.47 3.78
CA ARG A 33 -13.66 -7.67 3.99
C ARG A 33 -12.38 -7.65 3.16
N THR A 34 -12.38 -7.01 2.00
CA THR A 34 -11.23 -6.99 1.09
C THR A 34 -10.38 -5.73 1.20
N ALA A 35 -10.63 -4.84 2.17
CA ALA A 35 -9.81 -3.67 2.45
C ALA A 35 -8.73 -3.99 3.51
N PRO A 36 -7.44 -4.14 3.13
CA PRO A 36 -6.37 -4.53 4.05
C PRO A 36 -6.22 -3.64 5.27
N ARG A 37 -6.62 -2.35 5.22
CA ARG A 37 -6.57 -1.45 6.38
C ARG A 37 -7.33 -1.99 7.59
N PHE A 38 -8.41 -2.75 7.40
CA PHE A 38 -9.17 -3.32 8.52
C PHE A 38 -8.56 -4.60 9.11
N ALA A 39 -7.63 -5.24 8.38
CA ALA A 39 -6.90 -6.42 8.83
C ALA A 39 -5.53 -6.06 9.46
N ALA A 40 -5.20 -4.77 9.63
CA ALA A 40 -3.88 -4.33 10.07
C ALA A 40 -3.42 -4.99 11.39
N LYS A 41 -4.34 -5.20 12.35
CA LYS A 41 -4.06 -5.86 13.63
C LYS A 41 -3.67 -7.34 13.48
N ASP A 42 -4.17 -7.99 12.43
CA ASP A 42 -3.99 -9.42 12.18
C ASP A 42 -2.73 -9.70 11.33
N LEU A 43 -2.09 -8.64 10.81
CA LEU A 43 -0.82 -8.75 10.09
C LEU A 43 0.32 -9.18 11.03
N HIS A 44 1.17 -10.06 10.51
CA HIS A 44 2.34 -10.60 11.17
C HIS A 44 3.56 -10.54 10.24
N GLY A 45 4.75 -10.60 10.84
CA GLY A 45 6.01 -10.45 10.11
C GLY A 45 6.45 -8.99 9.92
N GLN A 46 7.44 -8.80 9.06
CA GLN A 46 8.03 -7.50 8.77
C GLN A 46 7.35 -6.88 7.54
N LEU A 47 7.02 -5.59 7.61
CA LEU A 47 6.33 -4.88 6.53
C LEU A 47 7.14 -3.67 6.05
N LEU A 48 7.31 -3.59 4.73
CA LEU A 48 7.80 -2.42 4.00
C LEU A 48 6.72 -1.95 3.04
N LEU A 49 6.29 -0.69 3.21
CA LEU A 49 5.39 0.05 2.35
C LEU A 49 6.20 0.98 1.44
N LEU A 50 5.87 0.99 0.15
CA LEU A 50 6.52 1.83 -0.87
C LEU A 50 5.42 2.58 -1.64
N HIS A 51 5.58 3.89 -1.86
CA HIS A 51 4.58 4.64 -2.63
C HIS A 51 5.18 5.87 -3.34
N GLY A 52 4.67 6.20 -4.53
CA GLY A 52 4.89 7.51 -5.14
C GLY A 52 4.05 8.57 -4.44
N ALA A 53 4.62 9.72 -4.07
CA ALA A 53 3.87 10.75 -3.33
C ALA A 53 2.89 11.55 -4.19
N ILE A 54 3.01 11.45 -5.53
CA ILE A 54 2.13 12.13 -6.49
C ILE A 54 1.41 11.11 -7.39
N ASP A 55 1.17 9.91 -6.88
CA ASP A 55 0.40 8.86 -7.56
C ASP A 55 -1.06 9.29 -7.73
N ASP A 56 -1.48 9.44 -8.98
CA ASP A 56 -2.84 9.81 -9.38
C ASP A 56 -3.70 8.61 -9.82
N ASN A 57 -3.13 7.40 -9.82
CA ASN A 57 -3.88 6.16 -10.04
C ASN A 57 -4.28 5.55 -8.70
N VAL A 58 -3.30 5.15 -7.88
CA VAL A 58 -3.54 4.70 -6.50
C VAL A 58 -3.15 5.83 -5.58
N HIS A 59 -4.11 6.61 -5.12
CA HIS A 59 -3.80 7.81 -4.33
C HIS A 59 -3.05 7.44 -3.03
N PRO A 60 -2.02 8.21 -2.62
CA PRO A 60 -1.19 7.93 -1.43
C PRO A 60 -1.98 7.82 -0.13
N GLN A 61 -3.20 8.36 -0.10
CA GLN A 61 -4.15 8.16 0.98
C GLN A 61 -4.32 6.67 1.34
N ASN A 62 -4.27 5.75 0.38
CA ASN A 62 -4.30 4.32 0.66
C ASN A 62 -3.17 3.89 1.62
N THR A 63 -1.95 4.34 1.38
CA THR A 63 -0.83 4.02 2.28
C THR A 63 -0.95 4.74 3.61
N MET A 64 -1.41 5.99 3.63
CA MET A 64 -1.61 6.72 4.88
C MET A 64 -2.68 6.08 5.77
N GLN A 65 -3.78 5.60 5.18
CA GLN A 65 -4.86 4.91 5.86
C GLN A 65 -4.39 3.58 6.49
N LEU A 66 -3.63 2.77 5.75
CA LEU A 66 -3.05 1.53 6.28
C LEU A 66 -2.01 1.81 7.36
N ALA A 67 -1.14 2.80 7.17
CA ALA A 67 -0.15 3.22 8.16
C ALA A 67 -0.81 3.62 9.49
N TYR A 68 -1.91 4.38 9.43
CA TYR A 68 -2.68 4.77 10.60
C TYR A 68 -3.23 3.56 11.38
N GLU A 69 -3.83 2.58 10.69
CA GLU A 69 -4.36 1.39 11.37
C GLU A 69 -3.25 0.46 11.90
N LEU A 70 -2.11 0.38 11.22
CA LEU A 70 -0.91 -0.31 11.73
C LEU A 70 -0.40 0.33 13.03
N GLN A 71 -0.31 1.67 13.06
CA GLN A 71 0.10 2.42 14.26
C GLN A 71 -0.88 2.20 15.42
N LYS A 72 -2.19 2.28 15.16
CA LYS A 72 -3.23 1.97 16.16
C LYS A 72 -3.13 0.56 16.70
N ALA A 73 -2.74 -0.40 15.85
CA ALA A 73 -2.56 -1.79 16.24
C ALA A 73 -1.20 -2.09 16.89
N GLY A 74 -0.34 -1.07 17.10
CA GLY A 74 1.00 -1.25 17.66
C GLY A 74 1.94 -2.06 16.76
N LYS A 75 1.68 -2.09 15.45
CA LYS A 75 2.46 -2.87 14.48
C LYS A 75 3.57 -2.01 13.87
N PRO A 76 4.86 -2.34 14.07
CA PRO A 76 5.94 -1.63 13.41
C PRO A 76 5.95 -1.93 11.91
N PHE A 77 6.28 -0.93 11.11
CA PHE A 77 6.45 -1.05 9.66
C PHE A 77 7.50 -0.03 9.20
N ARG A 78 8.00 -0.22 7.98
CA ARG A 78 8.84 0.76 7.28
C ARG A 78 8.06 1.36 6.13
N LEU A 79 8.24 2.66 5.89
CA LEU A 79 7.63 3.38 4.79
C LEU A 79 8.70 4.13 4.00
N MET A 80 8.70 3.96 2.68
CA MET A 80 9.50 4.76 1.75
C MET A 80 8.58 5.47 0.76
N LEU A 81 8.68 6.79 0.73
CA LEU A 81 7.98 7.62 -0.25
C LEU A 81 8.93 8.07 -1.33
N TYR A 82 8.46 8.07 -2.58
CA TYR A 82 9.16 8.61 -3.74
C TYR A 82 8.50 9.93 -4.12
N PRO A 83 9.05 11.09 -3.70
CA PRO A 83 8.30 12.35 -3.68
C PRO A 83 7.84 12.86 -5.04
N LYS A 84 8.56 12.50 -6.11
CA LYS A 84 8.27 12.93 -7.48
C LYS A 84 7.77 11.79 -8.37
N SER A 85 7.43 10.64 -7.79
CA SER A 85 6.95 9.48 -8.52
C SER A 85 5.43 9.35 -8.42
N ARG A 86 4.82 8.89 -9.53
CA ARG A 86 3.39 8.59 -9.65
C ARG A 86 3.17 7.09 -9.35
N HIS A 87 2.31 6.44 -10.14
CA HIS A 87 2.08 4.99 -10.14
C HIS A 87 3.28 4.20 -10.69
N GLY A 88 4.35 4.20 -9.91
CA GLY A 88 5.64 3.61 -10.26
C GLY A 88 6.79 4.62 -10.22
N VAL A 89 7.97 4.10 -9.92
CA VAL A 89 9.23 4.84 -9.97
C VAL A 89 9.87 4.53 -11.32
N SER A 90 10.08 5.55 -12.16
CA SER A 90 10.60 5.38 -13.53
C SER A 90 11.97 6.03 -13.75
N ASP A 91 12.34 7.03 -12.95
CA ASP A 91 13.67 7.61 -12.98
C ASP A 91 14.72 6.53 -12.66
N PRO A 92 15.72 6.28 -13.53
CA PRO A 92 16.67 5.18 -13.33
C PRO A 92 17.45 5.24 -12.01
N VAL A 93 17.76 6.45 -11.52
CA VAL A 93 18.46 6.64 -10.24
C VAL A 93 17.54 6.26 -9.09
N LEU A 94 16.27 6.69 -9.15
CA LEU A 94 15.28 6.32 -8.14
C LEU A 94 14.89 4.84 -8.21
N VAL A 95 14.87 4.23 -9.39
CA VAL A 95 14.65 2.78 -9.57
C VAL A 95 15.78 2.01 -8.89
N LYS A 96 17.04 2.42 -9.06
CA LYS A 96 18.17 1.81 -8.37
C LYS A 96 17.97 1.88 -6.85
N HIS A 97 17.68 3.07 -6.32
CA HIS A 97 17.39 3.26 -4.89
C HIS A 97 16.22 2.38 -4.40
N LEU A 98 15.14 2.26 -5.19
CA LEU A 98 14.01 1.39 -4.91
C LEU A 98 14.42 -0.08 -4.77
N ARG A 99 15.21 -0.59 -5.72
CA ARG A 99 15.69 -1.97 -5.70
C ARG A 99 16.63 -2.22 -4.52
N GLU A 100 17.54 -1.30 -4.22
CA GLU A 100 18.44 -1.39 -3.07
C GLU A 100 17.67 -1.34 -1.74
N THR A 101 16.63 -0.50 -1.64
CA THR A 101 15.73 -0.45 -0.46
C THR A 101 15.02 -1.79 -0.24
N MET A 102 14.50 -2.40 -1.32
CA MET A 102 13.86 -3.72 -1.26
C MET A 102 14.84 -4.82 -0.86
N LEU A 103 16.04 -4.84 -1.45
CA LEU A 103 17.09 -5.81 -1.16
C LEU A 103 17.51 -5.72 0.31
N SER A 104 17.84 -4.51 0.78
CA SER A 104 18.25 -4.28 2.17
C SER A 104 17.18 -4.71 3.17
N PHE A 105 15.90 -4.49 2.85
CA PHE A 105 14.81 -4.98 3.69
C PHE A 105 14.79 -6.51 3.76
N ILE A 106 14.94 -7.21 2.63
CA ILE A 106 14.99 -8.68 2.60
C ILE A 106 16.19 -9.20 3.40
N GLU A 107 17.39 -8.65 3.17
CA GLU A 107 18.61 -9.05 3.89
C GLU A 107 18.46 -8.91 5.41
N GLN A 108 17.78 -7.86 5.87
CA GLN A 108 17.59 -7.60 7.31
C GLN A 108 16.46 -8.41 7.95
N THR A 109 15.51 -8.94 7.17
CA THR A 109 14.27 -9.52 7.70
C THR A 109 14.05 -10.99 7.37
N LEU A 110 14.72 -11.51 6.34
CA LEU A 110 14.58 -12.88 5.86
C LEU A 110 15.89 -13.69 5.91
N LEU A 111 17.04 -13.04 5.74
CA LEU A 111 18.34 -13.71 5.65
C LEU A 111 19.15 -13.70 6.96
N ARG A 112 18.55 -13.20 8.04
CA ARG A 112 19.07 -13.26 9.40
C ARG A 112 18.09 -14.00 10.28
#